data_AF-A0A3P3Y662-F1
#
_entry.id   AF-A0A3P3Y662-F1
#
_cell.length_a   1.000
_cell.length_b   1.000
_cell.length_c   1.000
_cell.angle_alpha   90.00
_cell.angle_beta   90.00
_cell.angle_gamma   90.00
#
_symmetry.space_group_name_H-M   'P 1'
#
loop_
_entity.id
_entity.type
_entity.pdbx_description
1 polymer ?
#
loop_
_entity_poly.entity_id
_entity_poly.type
_entity_poly.pdbx_seq_one_letter_code
_entity_poly.pdbx_strand_id
1 'polypeptide(L)'
;MWTLVVSSSAANVGAERRFDPSMTVRDLKEKLWPIVGTAPAHQQLQVGGRLLTEADDCLALHAVPGFADRAHVNVIDTDPFKNVAALQASNQSVEKYRMDDETYSQRKADTFRKFKESLRADEGSVLSRNEAQRAQERERQEAISKDLQVSSRCQLHGLRGSIEYVGPMMGRTGPWVGVKLDEPASSATLKATDGSVAGHRYFDAQPGYGVFVRPDEVEQGNFPVKDLFDDDEDEEI
;
A
#
# COMPACT_ATOMS: atom_id res chain seq x y z
N MET A 1 9.71 11.13 -17.92
CA MET A 1 8.58 10.19 -17.81
C MET A 1 7.46 10.68 -18.73
N TRP A 2 6.99 9.84 -19.65
CA TRP A 2 5.91 10.15 -20.60
C TRP A 2 4.63 9.43 -20.19
N THR A 3 3.48 10.07 -20.39
CA THR A 3 2.16 9.45 -20.25
C THR A 3 1.74 8.91 -21.61
N LEU A 4 1.42 7.63 -21.73
CA LEU A 4 0.94 7.03 -22.97
C LEU A 4 -0.52 6.63 -22.83
N VAL A 5 -1.30 6.86 -23.88
CA VAL A 5 -2.69 6.42 -23.97
C VAL A 5 -2.70 5.09 -24.70
N VAL A 6 -3.11 4.04 -24.02
CA VAL A 6 -3.11 2.67 -24.54
C VAL A 6 -4.52 2.27 -24.94
N SER A 7 -4.67 1.82 -26.18
CA SER A 7 -5.88 1.16 -26.69
C SER A 7 -5.57 -0.26 -27.13
N SER A 8 -6.57 -1.16 -27.12
CA SER A 8 -6.42 -2.52 -27.66
C SER A 8 -7.45 -2.81 -28.75
N SER A 9 -7.05 -3.56 -29.77
CA SER A 9 -7.96 -4.05 -30.80
C SER A 9 -8.81 -5.24 -30.35
N ALA A 10 -8.32 -6.04 -29.39
CA ALA A 10 -8.99 -7.27 -28.93
C ALA A 10 -9.84 -7.08 -27.67
N ALA A 11 -9.63 -6.00 -26.92
CA ALA A 11 -10.38 -5.70 -25.72
C ALA A 11 -10.73 -4.20 -25.69
N ASN A 12 -11.91 -3.86 -25.16
CA ASN A 12 -12.34 -2.47 -25.00
C ASN A 12 -11.60 -1.83 -23.80
N VAL A 13 -10.27 -1.75 -23.89
CA VAL A 13 -9.35 -1.23 -22.88
C VAL A 13 -8.86 0.14 -23.35
N GLY A 14 -9.19 1.17 -22.58
CA GLY A 14 -8.58 2.49 -22.67
C GLY A 14 -7.87 2.79 -21.35
N ALA A 15 -6.55 2.86 -21.37
CA ALA A 15 -5.75 3.08 -20.16
C ALA A 15 -4.67 4.15 -20.39
N GLU A 16 -4.59 5.12 -19.49
CA GLU A 16 -3.47 6.05 -19.42
C GLU A 16 -2.43 5.54 -18.44
N ARG A 17 -1.17 5.41 -18.88
CA ARG A 17 -0.07 4.86 -18.08
C ARG A 17 1.19 5.67 -18.28
N ARG A 18 2.00 5.80 -17.23
CA ARG A 18 3.27 6.52 -17.26
C ARG A 18 4.43 5.56 -17.47
N PHE A 19 5.29 5.87 -18.42
CA PHE A 19 6.46 5.09 -18.79
C PHE A 19 7.72 5.96 -18.86
N ASP A 20 8.86 5.36 -18.59
CA ASP A 20 10.17 5.97 -18.83
C ASP A 20 10.51 5.98 -20.33
N PRO A 21 10.84 7.13 -20.94
CA PRO A 21 11.24 7.19 -22.35
C PRO A 21 12.49 6.37 -22.69
N SER A 22 13.34 6.05 -21.72
CA SER A 22 14.57 5.27 -21.94
C SER A 22 14.35 3.76 -21.98
N MET A 23 13.15 3.26 -21.65
CA MET A 23 12.86 1.83 -21.71
C MET A 23 12.78 1.33 -23.15
N THR A 24 12.97 0.03 -23.35
CA THR A 24 12.84 -0.56 -24.68
C THR A 24 11.38 -0.81 -25.06
N VAL A 25 11.12 -0.96 -26.36
CA VAL A 25 9.81 -1.37 -26.87
C VAL A 25 9.40 -2.74 -26.31
N ARG A 26 10.36 -3.66 -26.11
CA ARG A 26 10.12 -4.96 -25.44
C ARG A 26 9.65 -4.78 -23.99
N ASP A 27 10.33 -3.95 -23.21
CA ASP A 27 9.94 -3.67 -21.81
C ASP A 27 8.53 -3.05 -21.74
N LEU A 28 8.18 -2.22 -22.72
CA LEU A 28 6.84 -1.67 -22.84
C LEU A 28 5.81 -2.77 -23.10
N LYS A 29 6.08 -3.72 -24.01
CA LYS A 29 5.18 -4.87 -24.27
C LYS A 29 4.94 -5.68 -23.00
N GLU A 30 5.98 -6.01 -22.24
CA GLU A 30 5.86 -6.74 -20.98
C GLU A 30 4.98 -6.02 -19.94
N LYS A 31 5.14 -4.70 -19.82
CA LYS A 31 4.32 -3.88 -18.91
C LYS A 31 2.88 -3.70 -19.36
N LEU A 32 2.62 -3.81 -20.67
CA LEU A 32 1.29 -3.71 -21.24
C LEU A 32 0.52 -5.04 -21.19
N TRP A 33 1.21 -6.19 -21.17
CA TRP A 33 0.59 -7.51 -21.07
C TRP A 33 -0.44 -7.64 -19.93
N PRO A 34 -0.16 -7.26 -18.66
CA PRO A 34 -1.16 -7.37 -17.59
C PRO A 34 -2.35 -6.41 -17.75
N ILE A 35 -2.26 -5.42 -18.64
CA ILE A 35 -3.32 -4.41 -18.87
C ILE A 35 -4.22 -4.85 -20.03
N VAL A 36 -3.60 -5.30 -21.13
CA VAL A 36 -4.28 -5.62 -22.39
C VAL A 36 -4.60 -7.12 -22.51
N GLY A 37 -3.87 -7.96 -21.78
CA GLY A 37 -4.05 -9.41 -21.78
C GLY A 37 -3.53 -10.11 -23.04
N THR A 38 -2.66 -9.47 -23.82
CA THR A 38 -2.00 -10.06 -25.01
C THR A 38 -0.53 -10.28 -24.70
N ALA A 39 -0.05 -11.52 -24.84
CA ALA A 39 1.35 -11.83 -24.54
C ALA A 39 2.31 -11.07 -25.48
N PRO A 40 3.51 -10.67 -25.04
CA PRO A 40 4.44 -9.89 -25.84
C PRO A 40 4.77 -10.48 -27.22
N ALA A 41 4.75 -11.82 -27.35
CA ALA A 41 4.98 -12.54 -28.61
C ALA A 41 3.85 -12.38 -29.65
N HIS A 42 2.63 -12.11 -29.19
CA HIS A 42 1.45 -11.89 -30.04
C HIS A 42 0.96 -10.43 -29.97
N GLN A 43 1.82 -9.54 -29.48
CA GLN A 43 1.51 -8.15 -29.22
C GLN A 43 2.23 -7.26 -30.24
N GLN A 44 1.45 -6.68 -31.16
CA GLN A 44 1.97 -5.73 -32.14
C GLN A 44 1.56 -4.31 -31.76
N LEU A 45 2.53 -3.40 -31.65
CA LEU A 45 2.29 -2.02 -31.26
C LEU A 45 2.20 -1.13 -32.49
N GLN A 46 1.23 -0.22 -32.51
CA GLN A 46 1.11 0.83 -33.52
C GLN A 46 1.08 2.20 -32.85
N VAL A 47 1.98 3.08 -33.25
CA VAL A 47 2.15 4.42 -32.66
C VAL A 47 2.30 5.45 -33.78
N GLY A 48 1.53 6.53 -33.75
CA GLY A 48 1.59 7.59 -34.76
C GLY A 48 1.35 7.11 -36.20
N GLY A 49 0.59 6.02 -36.37
CA GLY A 49 0.34 5.38 -37.67
C GLY A 49 1.43 4.39 -38.14
N ARG A 50 2.58 4.31 -37.46
CA ARG A 50 3.63 3.33 -37.73
C ARG A 50 3.37 2.05 -36.93
N LEU A 51 3.45 0.91 -37.61
CA LEU A 51 3.43 -0.41 -37.01
C LEU A 51 4.85 -0.80 -36.59
N LEU A 52 5.04 -1.21 -35.34
CA LEU A 52 6.32 -1.70 -34.82
C LEU A 52 6.46 -3.20 -35.08
N THR A 53 7.68 -3.61 -35.36
CA THR A 53 8.06 -4.99 -35.66
C THR A 53 8.99 -5.53 -34.58
N GLU A 54 9.31 -6.83 -34.63
CA GLU A 54 10.30 -7.43 -33.73
C GLU A 54 11.69 -6.78 -33.83
N ALA A 55 12.03 -6.18 -34.97
CA ALA A 55 13.28 -5.44 -35.15
C ALA A 55 13.32 -4.14 -34.32
N ASP A 56 12.17 -3.59 -33.96
CA ASP A 56 12.04 -2.37 -33.16
C ASP A 56 12.08 -2.67 -31.64
N ASP A 57 12.00 -3.94 -31.22
CA ASP A 57 11.90 -4.35 -29.80
C ASP A 57 13.07 -3.85 -28.94
N CYS A 58 14.26 -3.76 -29.54
CA CYS A 58 15.49 -3.33 -28.87
C CYS A 58 15.64 -1.80 -28.84
N LEU A 59 14.79 -1.05 -29.54
CA LEU A 59 14.87 0.40 -29.56
C LEU A 59 14.30 0.99 -28.27
N ALA A 60 14.96 2.02 -27.74
CA ALA A 60 14.39 2.84 -26.68
C ALA A 60 13.16 3.59 -27.20
N LEU A 61 12.14 3.80 -26.36
CA LEU A 61 10.90 4.46 -26.78
C LEU A 61 11.17 5.84 -27.41
N HIS A 62 12.09 6.61 -26.84
CA HIS A 62 12.46 7.93 -27.38
C HIS A 62 13.12 7.88 -28.77
N ALA A 63 13.68 6.73 -29.16
CA ALA A 63 14.31 6.55 -30.46
C ALA A 63 13.31 6.14 -31.55
N VAL A 64 12.09 5.76 -31.16
CA VAL A 64 11.04 5.31 -32.08
C VAL A 64 10.16 6.51 -32.47
N PRO A 65 10.10 6.86 -33.77
CA PRO A 65 9.23 7.93 -34.26
C PRO A 65 7.77 7.69 -33.89
N GLY A 66 7.12 8.70 -33.32
CA GLY A 66 5.71 8.64 -32.90
C GLY A 66 5.51 8.53 -31.39
N PHE A 67 6.52 8.07 -30.64
CA PHE A 67 6.46 8.16 -29.18
C PHE A 67 6.78 9.57 -28.70
N ALA A 68 5.87 10.10 -27.90
CA ALA A 68 5.96 11.39 -27.23
C ALA A 68 5.08 11.35 -25.97
N ASP A 69 5.13 12.40 -25.16
CA ASP A 69 4.15 12.56 -24.09
C ASP A 69 2.74 12.63 -24.67
N ARG A 70 1.82 11.88 -24.05
CA ARG A 70 0.43 11.65 -24.46
C ARG A 70 0.26 10.96 -25.82
N ALA A 71 1.28 10.27 -26.33
CA ALA A 71 1.14 9.49 -27.56
C ALA A 71 0.14 8.33 -27.39
N HIS A 72 -0.62 8.07 -28.45
CA HIS A 72 -1.56 6.97 -28.53
C HIS A 72 -0.85 5.71 -29.04
N VAL A 73 -0.88 4.66 -28.23
CA VAL A 73 -0.33 3.34 -28.53
C VAL A 73 -1.49 2.37 -28.72
N ASN A 74 -1.69 1.92 -29.96
CA ASN A 74 -2.67 0.91 -30.29
C ASN A 74 -2.01 -0.48 -30.23
N VAL A 75 -2.55 -1.35 -29.39
CA VAL A 75 -2.09 -2.72 -29.19
C VAL A 75 -2.94 -3.66 -30.02
N ILE A 76 -2.35 -4.16 -31.10
CA ILE A 76 -2.95 -5.11 -32.02
C ILE A 76 -2.62 -6.51 -31.55
N ASP A 77 -3.67 -7.31 -31.37
CA ASP A 77 -3.57 -8.71 -30.99
C ASP A 77 -3.43 -9.59 -32.23
N THR A 78 -2.39 -10.42 -32.27
CA THR A 78 -2.13 -11.37 -33.36
C THR A 78 -2.23 -12.82 -32.90
N ASP A 79 -2.75 -13.10 -31.71
CA ASP A 79 -2.88 -14.46 -31.18
C ASP A 79 -4.02 -15.21 -31.89
N PRO A 80 -3.74 -16.30 -32.63
CA PRO A 80 -4.75 -17.05 -33.36
C PRO A 80 -5.74 -17.79 -32.45
N PHE A 81 -5.43 -17.96 -31.16
CA PHE A 81 -6.26 -18.70 -30.20
C PHE A 81 -7.12 -17.77 -29.33
N LYS A 82 -6.95 -16.46 -29.42
CA LYS A 82 -7.65 -15.51 -28.56
C LYS A 82 -9.05 -15.21 -29.09
N ASN A 83 -10.05 -15.89 -28.52
CA ASN A 83 -11.45 -15.78 -28.93
C ASN A 83 -12.27 -14.74 -28.13
N VAL A 84 -11.63 -13.65 -27.67
CA VAL A 84 -12.30 -12.63 -26.85
C VAL A 84 -13.48 -12.00 -27.60
N ALA A 85 -13.36 -11.81 -28.92
CA ALA A 85 -14.43 -11.27 -29.75
C ALA A 85 -15.68 -12.18 -29.76
N ALA A 86 -15.55 -13.50 -29.93
CA ALA A 86 -16.73 -14.37 -29.89
C ALA A 86 -17.28 -14.55 -28.46
N LEU A 87 -16.44 -14.53 -27.44
CA LEU A 87 -16.89 -14.56 -26.03
C LEU A 87 -17.65 -13.28 -25.63
N GLN A 88 -17.25 -12.13 -26.17
CA GLN A 88 -17.99 -10.87 -25.98
C GLN A 88 -19.32 -10.90 -26.74
N ALA A 89 -19.33 -11.38 -27.98
CA ALA A 89 -20.56 -11.55 -28.75
C ALA A 89 -21.54 -12.51 -28.06
N SER A 90 -21.07 -13.65 -27.53
CA SER A 90 -21.92 -14.60 -26.81
C SER A 90 -22.49 -13.99 -25.53
N ASN A 91 -21.69 -13.25 -24.76
CA ASN A 91 -22.16 -12.56 -23.54
C ASN A 91 -23.20 -11.47 -23.82
N GLN A 92 -23.24 -10.93 -25.04
CA GLN A 92 -24.24 -9.95 -25.44
C GLN A 92 -25.59 -10.59 -25.79
N SER A 93 -25.57 -11.83 -26.29
CA SER A 93 -26.79 -12.59 -26.62
C SER A 93 -27.46 -13.30 -25.43
N VAL A 94 -26.76 -13.42 -24.29
CA VAL A 94 -27.32 -14.06 -23.10
C VAL A 94 -28.29 -13.10 -22.42
N GLU A 95 -29.54 -13.52 -22.29
CA GLU A 95 -30.54 -12.82 -21.49
C GLU A 95 -30.09 -12.81 -20.03
N LYS A 96 -29.58 -11.66 -19.58
CA LYS A 96 -29.08 -11.51 -18.21
C LYS A 96 -30.27 -11.54 -17.28
N TYR A 97 -30.26 -12.48 -16.34
CA TYR A 97 -31.27 -12.55 -15.29
C TYR A 97 -31.38 -11.19 -14.59
N ARG A 98 -32.57 -10.60 -14.62
CA ARG A 98 -32.91 -9.37 -13.91
C ARG A 98 -33.96 -9.71 -12.87
N MET A 99 -33.60 -9.54 -11.61
CA MET A 99 -34.55 -9.65 -10.51
C MET A 99 -35.50 -8.46 -10.56
N ASP A 100 -36.78 -8.74 -10.41
CA ASP A 100 -37.81 -7.74 -10.17
C ASP A 100 -37.54 -7.01 -8.85
N ASP A 101 -37.88 -5.72 -8.83
CA ASP A 101 -37.65 -4.85 -7.68
C ASP A 101 -38.44 -5.31 -6.43
N GLU A 102 -39.58 -5.95 -6.63
CA GLU A 102 -40.43 -6.45 -5.54
C GLU A 102 -39.78 -7.64 -4.84
N THR A 103 -39.38 -8.68 -5.59
CA THR A 103 -38.62 -9.82 -5.03
C THR A 103 -37.30 -9.38 -4.42
N TYR A 104 -36.60 -8.40 -5.01
CA TYR A 104 -35.38 -7.85 -4.42
C TYR A 104 -35.64 -7.17 -3.07
N SER A 105 -36.75 -6.45 -2.94
CA SER A 105 -37.12 -5.72 -1.72
C SER A 105 -37.64 -6.63 -0.60
N GLN A 106 -38.22 -7.78 -0.96
CA GLN A 106 -38.67 -8.79 0.01
C GLN A 106 -37.53 -9.58 0.67
N ARG A 107 -36.30 -9.50 0.13
CA ARG A 107 -35.12 -10.17 0.72
C ARG A 107 -34.74 -9.51 2.04
N LYS A 108 -34.98 -10.24 3.13
CA LYS A 108 -34.88 -9.70 4.50
C LYS A 108 -33.44 -9.57 5.03
N ALA A 109 -32.44 -10.24 4.46
CA ALA A 109 -31.05 -10.23 4.92
C ALA A 109 -30.04 -9.86 3.81
N ASP A 110 -29.00 -9.09 4.18
CA ASP A 110 -27.80 -8.73 3.39
C ASP A 110 -28.02 -8.26 1.93
N THR A 111 -28.98 -7.37 1.69
CA THR A 111 -29.08 -6.68 0.39
C THR A 111 -28.35 -5.35 0.41
N PHE A 112 -27.69 -5.03 -0.72
CA PHE A 112 -26.99 -3.76 -0.90
C PHE A 112 -27.93 -2.54 -0.77
N ARG A 113 -29.23 -2.67 -1.11
CA ARG A 113 -30.23 -1.62 -0.89
C ARG A 113 -30.47 -1.36 0.59
N LYS A 114 -30.57 -2.39 1.43
CA LYS A 114 -30.64 -2.22 2.90
C LYS A 114 -29.34 -1.66 3.47
N PHE A 115 -28.19 -2.08 2.98
CA PHE A 115 -26.89 -1.50 3.35
C PHE A 115 -26.82 -0.01 2.99
N LYS A 116 -27.34 0.39 1.82
CA LYS A 116 -27.39 1.79 1.39
C LYS A 116 -28.42 2.59 2.18
N GLU A 117 -29.53 1.99 2.57
CA GLU A 117 -30.52 2.59 3.47
C GLU A 117 -29.97 2.77 4.88
N SER A 118 -29.24 1.79 5.42
CA SER A 118 -28.56 1.95 6.71
C SER A 118 -27.50 3.03 6.64
N LEU A 119 -26.72 3.10 5.56
CA LEU A 119 -25.77 4.20 5.36
C LEU A 119 -26.48 5.57 5.32
N ARG A 120 -27.59 5.70 4.60
CA ARG A 120 -28.37 6.96 4.52
C ARG A 120 -29.03 7.34 5.84
N ALA A 121 -29.49 6.37 6.62
CA ALA A 121 -30.02 6.60 7.95
C ALA A 121 -28.92 6.99 8.96
N ASP A 122 -27.67 6.62 8.68
CA ASP A 122 -26.50 6.74 9.56
C ASP A 122 -25.46 7.76 9.05
N GLU A 123 -25.77 8.61 8.04
CA GLU A 123 -24.83 9.61 7.48
C GLU A 123 -24.37 10.63 8.54
N GLY A 124 -25.14 10.86 9.61
CA GLY A 124 -24.72 11.63 10.77
C GLY A 124 -23.95 10.85 11.85
N SER A 125 -23.89 9.52 11.74
CA SER A 125 -23.44 8.61 12.80
C SER A 125 -22.15 7.85 12.47
N VAL A 126 -21.86 7.53 11.21
CA VAL A 126 -20.56 6.91 10.86
C VAL A 126 -19.40 7.91 11.06
N LEU A 127 -19.56 9.17 10.66
CA LEU A 127 -18.55 10.21 10.91
C LEU A 127 -18.43 10.50 12.41
N SER A 128 -19.55 10.63 13.12
CA SER A 128 -19.59 10.85 14.57
C SER A 128 -18.97 9.70 15.38
N ARG A 129 -19.24 8.43 15.02
CA ARG A 129 -18.63 7.25 15.66
C ARG A 129 -17.12 7.19 15.40
N ASN A 130 -16.67 7.50 14.19
CA ASN A 130 -15.24 7.58 13.88
C ASN A 130 -14.55 8.73 14.64
N GLU A 131 -15.21 9.89 14.77
CA GLU A 131 -14.68 11.03 15.52
C GLU A 131 -14.62 10.75 17.02
N ALA A 132 -15.69 10.18 17.59
CA ALA A 132 -15.73 9.79 19.00
C ALA A 132 -14.68 8.72 19.33
N GLN A 133 -14.52 7.69 18.47
CA GLN A 133 -13.48 6.67 18.65
C GLN A 133 -12.07 7.27 18.56
N ARG A 134 -11.81 8.17 17.60
CA ARG A 134 -10.52 8.86 17.48
C ARG A 134 -10.24 9.81 18.64
N ALA A 135 -11.28 10.44 19.21
CA ALA A 135 -11.16 11.28 20.39
C ALA A 135 -10.81 10.43 21.62
N GLN A 136 -11.53 9.33 21.83
CA GLN A 136 -11.28 8.40 22.92
C GLN A 136 -9.87 7.77 22.84
N GLU A 137 -9.44 7.36 21.65
CA GLU A 137 -8.10 6.81 21.46
C GLU A 137 -7.01 7.85 21.74
N ARG A 138 -7.23 9.11 21.34
CA ARG A 138 -6.30 10.19 21.65
C ARG A 138 -6.22 10.46 23.15
N GLU A 139 -7.36 10.51 23.82
CA GLU A 139 -7.42 10.69 25.28
C GLU A 139 -6.72 9.53 26.01
N ARG A 140 -6.93 8.29 25.54
CA ARG A 140 -6.23 7.10 26.05
C ARG A 140 -4.72 7.22 25.87
N GLN A 141 -4.26 7.57 24.67
CA GLN A 141 -2.83 7.76 24.39
C GLN A 141 -2.23 8.89 25.24
N GLU A 142 -2.97 9.99 25.43
CA GLU A 142 -2.55 11.11 26.28
C GLU A 142 -2.49 10.72 27.75
N ALA A 143 -3.47 9.94 28.24
CA ALA A 143 -3.47 9.42 29.61
C ALA A 143 -2.24 8.52 29.85
N ILE A 144 -1.99 7.55 28.98
CA ILE A 144 -0.82 6.66 29.09
C ILE A 144 0.48 7.48 29.03
N SER A 145 0.56 8.47 28.13
CA SER A 145 1.77 9.30 28.01
C SER A 145 2.08 10.12 29.26
N LYS A 146 1.09 10.42 30.12
CA LYS A 146 1.31 11.15 31.38
C LYS A 146 1.90 10.28 32.47
N ASP A 147 1.62 8.98 32.42
CA ASP A 147 2.13 8.01 33.39
C ASP A 147 3.57 7.56 33.04
N LEU A 148 3.97 7.71 31.78
CA LEU A 148 5.32 7.37 31.32
C LEU A 148 6.37 8.38 31.78
N GLN A 149 7.47 7.87 32.34
CA GLN A 149 8.58 8.69 32.83
C GLN A 149 9.82 8.54 31.96
N VAL A 150 10.42 9.67 31.59
CA VAL A 150 11.72 9.71 30.93
C VAL A 150 12.79 9.16 31.88
N SER A 151 13.77 8.44 31.33
CA SER A 151 14.81 7.66 32.00
C SER A 151 14.33 6.37 32.70
N SER A 152 13.05 6.00 32.59
CA SER A 152 12.55 4.73 33.11
C SER A 152 12.87 3.55 32.20
N ARG A 153 13.02 2.37 32.81
CA ARG A 153 13.19 1.10 32.10
C ARG A 153 11.87 0.65 31.51
N CYS A 154 11.93 0.14 30.28
CA CYS A 154 10.76 -0.31 29.56
C CYS A 154 11.07 -1.52 28.67
N GLN A 155 10.00 -2.20 28.28
CA GLN A 155 10.02 -3.23 27.26
C GLN A 155 9.12 -2.83 26.08
N LEU A 156 9.56 -3.20 24.88
CA LEU A 156 8.84 -3.02 23.61
C LEU A 156 8.99 -4.29 22.78
N HIS A 157 7.90 -5.02 22.55
CA HIS A 157 7.87 -6.24 21.72
C HIS A 157 8.98 -7.25 22.04
N GLY A 158 9.27 -7.47 23.33
CA GLY A 158 10.33 -8.38 23.78
C GLY A 158 11.70 -7.72 23.97
N LEU A 159 11.96 -6.57 23.33
CA LEU A 159 13.22 -5.83 23.47
C LEU A 159 13.19 -4.91 24.68
N ARG A 160 14.30 -4.84 25.42
CA ARG A 160 14.44 -3.97 26.59
C ARG A 160 15.16 -2.68 26.24
N GLY A 161 14.84 -1.62 26.96
CA GLY A 161 15.45 -0.33 26.78
C GLY A 161 15.07 0.68 27.86
N SER A 162 15.32 1.94 27.54
CA SER A 162 15.03 3.09 28.38
C SER A 162 14.25 4.14 27.61
N ILE A 163 13.26 4.73 28.25
CA ILE A 163 12.48 5.82 27.68
C ILE A 163 13.34 7.09 27.70
N GLU A 164 13.65 7.67 26.55
CA GLU A 164 14.44 8.90 26.45
C GLU A 164 13.58 10.12 26.06
N TYR A 165 12.36 9.88 25.53
CA TYR A 165 11.47 10.95 25.11
C TYR A 165 10.00 10.55 25.26
N VAL A 166 9.17 11.47 25.75
CA VAL A 166 7.70 11.33 25.75
C VAL A 166 7.10 12.67 25.34
N GLY A 167 6.37 12.72 24.23
CA GLY A 167 5.77 13.98 23.78
C GLY A 167 5.35 14.04 22.31
N PRO A 168 4.91 15.22 21.83
CA PRO A 168 4.50 15.41 20.45
C PRO A 168 5.69 15.42 19.49
N MET A 169 5.51 14.85 18.31
CA MET A 169 6.58 14.69 17.32
C MET A 169 6.27 15.48 16.04
N MET A 170 7.30 16.03 15.41
CA MET A 170 7.14 16.85 14.21
C MET A 170 6.66 15.99 13.04
N GLY A 171 5.61 16.45 12.37
CA GLY A 171 5.00 15.73 11.25
C GLY A 171 4.20 14.49 11.66
N ARG A 172 3.96 14.27 12.96
CA ARG A 172 3.11 13.18 13.45
C ARG A 172 2.06 13.70 14.42
N THR A 173 0.89 13.07 14.43
CA THR A 173 -0.22 13.42 15.32
C THR A 173 -0.17 12.60 16.60
N GLY A 174 -0.57 13.20 17.72
CA GLY A 174 -0.63 12.54 19.04
C GLY A 174 0.73 12.39 19.73
N PRO A 175 0.75 11.87 20.96
CA PRO A 175 1.98 11.61 21.70
C PRO A 175 2.78 10.45 21.11
N TRP A 176 4.10 10.55 21.25
CA TRP A 176 5.09 9.57 20.84
C TRP A 176 6.08 9.32 21.97
N VAL A 177 6.57 8.08 22.04
CA VAL A 177 7.60 7.68 22.99
C VAL A 177 8.85 7.30 22.22
N GLY A 178 9.96 7.95 22.54
CA GLY A 178 11.29 7.60 22.06
C GLY A 178 11.96 6.67 23.06
N VAL A 179 12.33 5.48 22.61
CA VAL A 179 13.00 4.46 23.42
C VAL A 179 14.39 4.22 22.86
N LYS A 180 15.38 4.22 23.75
CA LYS A 180 16.73 3.75 23.49
C LYS A 180 16.85 2.32 23.96
N LEU A 181 16.97 1.41 23.00
CA LEU A 181 17.08 -0.02 23.23
C LEU A 181 18.48 -0.38 23.72
N ASP A 182 18.58 -1.47 24.48
CA ASP A 182 19.88 -2.03 24.90
C ASP A 182 20.51 -2.84 23.76
N GLU A 183 19.65 -3.48 22.96
CA GLU A 183 20.02 -4.28 21.79
C GLU A 183 19.59 -3.55 20.51
N PRO A 184 20.33 -3.72 19.40
CA PRO A 184 19.96 -3.09 18.13
C PRO A 184 18.62 -3.65 17.66
N ALA A 185 17.73 -2.77 17.19
CA ALA A 185 16.49 -3.16 16.52
C ALA A 185 16.82 -3.82 15.17
N SER A 186 17.11 -5.11 15.19
CA SER A 186 17.39 -5.93 14.01
C SER A 186 16.11 -6.45 13.32
N SER A 187 14.95 -6.33 13.99
CA SER A 187 13.68 -6.81 13.49
C SER A 187 13.03 -5.81 12.52
N ALA A 188 12.53 -6.31 11.38
CA ALA A 188 11.84 -5.53 10.34
C ALA A 188 10.58 -4.78 10.83
N THR A 189 10.08 -5.12 12.02
CA THR A 189 8.86 -4.53 12.60
C THR A 189 9.08 -3.13 13.18
N LEU A 190 10.27 -2.84 13.70
CA LEU A 190 10.57 -1.54 14.32
C LEU A 190 11.48 -0.72 13.41
N LYS A 191 11.06 0.50 13.07
CA LYS A 191 11.89 1.41 12.29
C LYS A 191 12.99 1.98 13.18
N ALA A 192 14.18 1.41 13.06
CA ALA A 192 15.35 1.84 13.80
C ALA A 192 15.85 3.22 13.34
N THR A 193 16.29 4.02 14.30
CA THR A 193 16.78 5.40 14.13
C THR A 193 17.96 5.65 15.09
N ASP A 194 18.60 6.81 14.98
CA ASP A 194 19.64 7.30 15.90
C ASP A 194 19.08 8.28 16.95
N GLY A 195 17.75 8.30 17.14
CA GLY A 195 17.04 9.26 17.99
C GLY A 195 16.64 10.57 17.27
N SER A 196 16.88 10.66 15.96
CA SER A 196 16.41 11.76 15.11
C SER A 196 15.35 11.34 14.09
N VAL A 197 14.43 12.25 13.76
CA VAL A 197 13.44 12.06 12.70
C VAL A 197 13.24 13.36 11.93
N ALA A 198 13.25 13.26 10.59
CA ALA A 198 13.05 14.39 9.69
C ALA A 198 13.97 15.59 9.97
N GLY A 199 15.20 15.34 10.43
CA GLY A 199 16.18 16.39 10.77
C GLY A 199 16.08 16.96 12.18
N HIS A 200 15.08 16.56 12.98
CA HIS A 200 14.94 16.95 14.37
C HIS A 200 15.43 15.83 15.29
N ARG A 201 16.39 16.13 16.17
CA ARG A 201 16.93 15.20 17.18
C ARG A 201 16.10 15.32 18.47
N TYR A 202 15.56 14.19 18.92
CA TYR A 202 14.77 14.10 20.16
C TYR A 202 15.60 13.56 21.31
N PHE A 203 16.45 12.56 21.03
CA PHE A 203 17.37 11.97 21.99
C PHE A 203 18.60 11.42 21.26
N ASP A 204 19.62 11.03 22.02
CA ASP A 204 20.87 10.47 21.50
C ASP A 204 20.91 8.94 21.65
N ALA A 205 20.91 8.24 20.52
CA ALA A 205 21.09 6.80 20.45
C ALA A 205 22.07 6.42 19.33
N GLN A 206 22.69 5.24 19.45
CA GLN A 206 23.46 4.68 18.37
C GLN A 206 22.54 4.35 17.17
N PRO A 207 23.03 4.43 15.92
CA PRO A 207 22.25 4.03 14.76
C PRO A 207 21.72 2.60 14.92
N GLY A 208 20.40 2.44 14.89
CA GLY A 208 19.77 1.14 15.09
C GLY A 208 19.21 0.89 16.51
N TYR A 209 19.52 1.76 17.47
CA TYR A 209 19.13 1.59 18.87
C TYR A 209 17.99 2.51 19.30
N GLY A 210 17.69 3.57 18.54
CA GLY A 210 16.56 4.47 18.82
C GLY A 210 15.30 4.05 18.08
N VAL A 211 14.17 3.94 18.76
CA VAL A 211 12.86 3.67 18.14
C VAL A 211 11.80 4.66 18.65
N PHE A 212 10.84 4.98 17.79
CA PHE A 212 9.68 5.81 18.14
C PHE A 212 8.39 5.01 17.97
N VAL A 213 7.62 4.93 19.05
CA VAL A 213 6.39 4.11 19.13
C VAL A 213 5.26 4.88 19.82
N ARG A 214 4.05 4.31 19.80
CA ARG A 214 2.92 4.86 20.55
C ARG A 214 3.03 4.53 22.04
N PRO A 215 2.46 5.37 22.93
CA PRO A 215 2.54 5.13 24.36
C PRO A 215 2.01 3.77 24.81
N ASP A 216 0.99 3.24 24.13
CA ASP A 216 0.38 1.94 24.45
C ASP A 216 1.21 0.73 24.01
N GLU A 217 2.25 0.92 23.19
CA GLU A 217 3.20 -0.12 22.80
C GLU A 217 4.34 -0.27 23.82
N VAL A 218 4.47 0.66 24.78
CA VAL A 218 5.57 0.69 25.74
C VAL A 218 5.09 0.21 27.11
N GLU A 219 5.73 -0.83 27.62
CA GLU A 219 5.52 -1.30 28.98
C GLU A 219 6.63 -0.75 29.89
N GLN A 220 6.30 0.24 30.73
CA GLN A 220 7.22 0.74 31.77
C GLN A 220 7.22 -0.20 32.97
N GLY A 221 8.40 -0.57 33.46
CA GLY A 221 8.50 -1.50 34.59
C GLY A 221 9.94 -1.83 34.97
N ASN A 222 10.09 -2.87 35.80
CA ASN A 222 11.40 -3.36 36.20
C ASN A 222 11.99 -4.29 35.13
N PHE A 223 12.57 -3.70 34.09
CA PHE A 223 13.22 -4.42 32.99
C PHE A 223 14.73 -4.16 33.01
N PRO A 224 15.50 -4.83 33.88
CA PRO A 224 16.96 -4.66 33.91
C PRO A 224 17.57 -5.07 32.56
N VAL A 225 18.76 -4.54 32.27
CA VAL A 225 19.54 -4.95 31.10
C VAL A 225 19.76 -6.46 31.18
N LYS A 226 19.51 -7.19 30.10
CA LYS A 226 19.86 -8.62 30.06
C LYS A 226 21.37 -8.73 30.09
N ASP A 227 21.92 -9.40 31.09
CA ASP A 227 23.33 -9.75 31.07
C ASP A 227 23.54 -10.88 30.06
N LEU A 228 24.52 -10.73 29.17
CA LEU A 228 24.83 -11.72 28.12
C LEU A 228 25.48 -12.99 28.69
N PHE A 229 25.75 -13.00 29.99
CA PHE A 229 26.41 -14.08 30.72
C PHE A 229 25.50 -14.82 31.70
N ASP A 230 24.20 -14.51 31.73
CA ASP A 230 23.21 -15.10 32.66
C ASP A 230 22.36 -16.22 32.01
N ASP A 231 22.74 -16.71 30.83
CA ASP A 231 22.12 -17.88 30.19
C ASP A 231 22.82 -19.16 30.71
N ASP A 232 22.22 -19.82 31.71
CA ASP A 232 22.04 -21.28 31.84
C ASP A 232 21.93 -21.71 33.31
N GLU A 233 20.75 -21.57 33.92
CA GLU A 233 20.29 -22.46 35.01
C GLU A 233 18.78 -22.27 35.16
N ASP A 234 18.01 -23.08 34.41
CA ASP A 234 16.72 -23.68 34.82
C ASP A 234 15.94 -24.21 33.59
N GLU A 235 16.51 -25.17 32.85
CA GLU A 235 15.70 -26.21 32.22
C GLU A 235 15.61 -27.38 33.20
N GLU A 236 14.59 -27.36 34.07
CA GLU A 236 14.19 -28.55 34.85
C GLU A 236 13.73 -29.65 33.88
N ILE A 237 14.47 -30.77 33.89
CA ILE A 237 14.12 -32.06 33.26
C ILE A 237 13.02 -32.76 34.07
#